data_AF-A0A060RMB0-F1
#
_entry.id   AF-A0A060RMB0-F1
#
_cell.length_a   1.000
_cell.length_b   1.000
_cell.length_c   1.000
_cell.angle_alpha   90.00
_cell.angle_beta   90.00
_cell.angle_gamma   90.00
#
_symmetry.space_group_name_H-M   'P 1'
#
loop_
_entity.id
_entity.type
_entity.pdbx_description
1 polymer ?
#
loop_
_entity_poly.entity_id
_entity_poly.type
_entity_poly.pdbx_seq_one_letter_code
_entity_poly.pdbx_strand_id
1 'polypeptide(L)'
;MKVHCINILLFALPLNVLEHNKNKPRSTPHNRPKIPTTRLLCECELYAPVNYDDDPQMKEVMDNFNKQTQQRFHEYDERMIEKRKQCKEHCDKEIQKIILKDKLEKQMAQQLTTLETKINTHDIPTCICEKSIADKVEKGCLRCGGVFGGGVAPSVGLIGTFAVDQLTNAARAAAIELATQEGMKVGVQAVITKIDDFFRVMLSGVKWQNFITESNYSTASGIFEGVKNAATSIGKSYSGPNSDPVLSSALSNWKTFFDTYVTAGKDAAAATTKSVKTVELGKVAAESTPLYNAIGYSVLAILIIVLIMVIIYLVLCYRRKKKMKKKLQYIKLLEE
;
A
#
# COMPACT_ATOMS: atom_id res chain seq x y z
N MET A 1 -23.32 -10.33 27.87
CA MET A 1 -24.40 -10.42 26.86
C MET A 1 -25.30 -9.16 26.82
N LYS A 2 -24.75 -7.93 26.93
CA LYS A 2 -25.55 -6.68 26.90
C LYS A 2 -24.99 -5.56 26.00
N VAL A 3 -23.86 -5.76 25.32
CA VAL A 3 -23.24 -4.72 24.46
C VAL A 3 -23.45 -4.99 22.96
N HIS A 4 -23.86 -6.20 22.58
CA HIS A 4 -24.08 -6.56 21.17
C HIS A 4 -25.47 -6.15 20.61
N CYS A 5 -26.41 -5.68 21.46
CA CYS A 5 -27.71 -5.21 20.96
C CYS A 5 -27.66 -3.79 20.37
N ILE A 6 -26.70 -2.96 20.78
CA ILE A 6 -26.59 -1.57 20.28
C ILE A 6 -26.03 -1.55 18.85
N ASN A 7 -25.07 -2.43 18.54
CA ASN A 7 -24.48 -2.52 17.19
C ASN A 7 -25.43 -3.15 16.15
N ILE A 8 -26.32 -4.05 16.56
CA ILE A 8 -27.32 -4.64 15.65
C ILE A 8 -28.41 -3.61 15.31
N LEU A 9 -28.80 -2.76 16.27
CA LEU A 9 -29.79 -1.70 16.02
C LEU A 9 -29.25 -0.60 15.08
N LEU A 10 -27.98 -0.24 15.20
CA LEU A 10 -27.34 0.78 14.35
C LEU A 10 -27.17 0.33 12.89
N PHE A 11 -27.10 -0.98 12.63
CA PHE A 11 -27.05 -1.54 11.27
C PHE A 11 -28.42 -1.73 10.61
N ALA A 12 -29.50 -1.79 11.40
CA ALA A 12 -30.88 -1.92 10.87
C ALA A 12 -31.42 -0.57 10.36
N LEU A 13 -30.98 0.55 10.94
CA LEU A 13 -31.45 1.89 10.59
C LEU A 13 -31.16 2.30 9.13
N PRO A 14 -29.96 2.05 8.55
CA PRO A 14 -29.67 2.40 7.16
C PRO A 14 -30.38 1.50 6.15
N LEU A 15 -30.63 0.23 6.50
CA LEU A 15 -31.28 -0.74 5.60
C LEU A 15 -32.77 -0.42 5.39
N ASN A 16 -33.47 0.08 6.41
CA ASN A 16 -34.86 0.53 6.26
C ASN A 16 -35.02 1.82 5.45
N VAL A 17 -33.97 2.64 5.32
CA VAL A 17 -34.00 3.84 4.49
C VAL A 17 -33.86 3.50 2.99
N LEU A 18 -33.22 2.37 2.66
CA LEU A 18 -33.08 1.91 1.27
C LEU A 18 -34.36 1.23 0.73
N GLU A 19 -35.23 0.72 1.61
CA GLU A 19 -36.45 0.00 1.22
C GLU A 19 -37.66 0.94 0.97
N HIS A 20 -37.53 2.24 1.28
CA HIS A 20 -38.60 3.23 1.05
C HIS A 20 -38.43 4.04 -0.24
N ASN A 21 -38.15 3.37 -1.37
CA ASN A 21 -38.29 3.98 -2.68
C ASN A 21 -39.69 3.70 -3.24
N LYS A 22 -40.66 4.55 -2.88
CA LYS A 22 -42.02 4.54 -3.45
C LYS A 22 -42.00 5.16 -4.85
N ASN A 23 -41.57 4.40 -5.85
CA ASN A 23 -41.84 4.73 -7.26
C ASN A 23 -42.22 3.46 -8.02
N LYS A 24 -43.50 3.08 -7.94
CA LYS A 24 -44.11 2.12 -8.87
C LYS A 24 -44.87 2.91 -9.95
N PRO A 25 -44.62 2.66 -11.25
CA PRO A 25 -45.49 3.16 -12.30
C PRO A 25 -46.86 2.47 -12.19
N ARG A 26 -47.92 3.27 -12.19
CA ARG A 26 -49.31 2.85 -12.00
C ARG A 26 -49.82 2.25 -13.32
N SER A 27 -50.06 0.94 -13.37
CA SER A 27 -50.83 0.33 -14.46
C SER A 27 -52.33 0.48 -14.20
N THR A 28 -53.01 1.02 -15.20
CA THR A 28 -54.45 1.33 -15.24
C THR A 28 -55.29 0.04 -15.25
N PRO A 29 -56.40 -0.04 -14.50
CA PRO A 29 -57.23 -1.25 -14.45
C PRO A 29 -58.27 -1.26 -15.58
N HIS A 30 -58.23 -2.28 -16.43
CA HIS A 30 -59.36 -2.63 -17.30
C HIS A 30 -60.19 -3.76 -16.65
N ASN A 31 -61.46 -3.44 -16.37
CA ASN A 31 -62.50 -4.35 -15.90
C ASN A 31 -62.79 -5.46 -16.93
N ARG A 32 -62.87 -6.73 -16.47
CA ARG A 32 -63.75 -7.81 -16.99
C ARG A 32 -63.84 -8.97 -15.96
N PRO A 33 -64.93 -9.77 -15.95
CA PRO A 33 -65.51 -10.38 -14.75
C PRO A 33 -64.83 -11.68 -14.29
N LYS A 34 -64.90 -11.94 -12.98
CA LYS A 34 -64.42 -13.16 -12.31
C LYS A 34 -65.27 -14.39 -12.71
N ILE A 35 -64.60 -15.44 -13.17
CA ILE A 35 -65.11 -16.83 -13.23
C ILE A 35 -64.36 -17.63 -12.14
N PRO A 36 -65.05 -18.38 -11.26
CA PRO A 36 -64.40 -19.17 -10.23
C PRO A 36 -63.95 -20.53 -10.79
N THR A 37 -62.65 -20.82 -10.77
CA THR A 37 -62.13 -22.17 -11.01
C THR A 37 -61.78 -22.84 -9.69
N THR A 38 -62.75 -23.57 -9.14
CA THR A 38 -62.49 -24.71 -8.24
C THR A 38 -61.72 -25.77 -9.03
N ARG A 39 -60.41 -25.91 -8.78
CA ARG A 39 -59.60 -27.03 -9.28
C ARG A 39 -59.75 -28.22 -8.34
N LEU A 40 -60.63 -29.16 -8.68
CA LEU A 40 -60.53 -30.54 -8.23
C LEU A 40 -59.39 -31.19 -9.02
N LEU A 41 -58.36 -31.69 -8.32
CA LEU A 41 -57.31 -32.52 -8.91
C LEU A 41 -57.92 -33.91 -9.15
N CYS A 42 -58.45 -34.13 -10.34
CA CYS A 42 -58.75 -35.47 -10.83
C CYS A 42 -57.43 -36.08 -11.31
N GLU A 43 -57.02 -37.19 -10.73
CA GLU A 43 -55.93 -38.03 -11.22
C GLU A 43 -56.32 -38.58 -12.60
N CYS A 44 -55.90 -37.90 -13.66
CA CYS A 44 -55.88 -38.49 -14.99
C CYS A 44 -54.58 -39.29 -15.11
N GLU A 45 -54.68 -40.61 -15.28
CA GLU A 45 -53.58 -41.48 -15.68
C GLU A 45 -53.03 -41.04 -17.05
N LEU A 46 -52.04 -40.14 -17.05
CA LEU A 46 -51.40 -39.55 -18.23
C LEU A 46 -50.36 -40.46 -18.91
N TYR A 47 -50.26 -41.72 -18.50
CA TYR A 47 -49.29 -42.69 -19.03
C TYR A 47 -49.98 -43.96 -19.54
N ALA A 48 -50.83 -43.82 -20.55
CA ALA A 48 -51.00 -44.90 -21.51
C ALA A 48 -49.79 -44.83 -22.48
N PRO A 49 -49.06 -45.94 -22.74
CA PRO A 49 -47.99 -45.97 -23.72
C PRO A 49 -48.62 -45.92 -25.12
N VAL A 50 -48.97 -44.72 -25.58
CA VAL A 50 -49.34 -44.50 -26.97
C VAL A 50 -48.05 -44.61 -27.77
N ASN A 51 -48.01 -45.58 -28.67
CA ASN A 51 -46.86 -45.90 -29.51
C ASN A 51 -46.68 -44.78 -30.56
N TYR A 52 -46.05 -43.66 -30.15
CA TYR A 52 -45.84 -42.46 -30.97
C TYR A 52 -44.68 -42.58 -31.98
N ASP A 53 -44.02 -43.75 -32.05
CA ASP A 53 -42.84 -43.97 -32.89
C ASP A 53 -43.16 -43.95 -34.40
N ASP A 54 -44.42 -44.17 -34.78
CA ASP A 54 -44.88 -44.29 -36.18
C ASP A 54 -45.64 -43.06 -36.70
N ASP A 55 -45.84 -42.00 -35.90
CA ASP A 55 -46.52 -40.78 -36.36
C ASP A 55 -45.56 -39.90 -37.20
N PRO A 56 -45.88 -39.64 -38.50
CA PRO A 56 -45.02 -38.85 -39.38
C PRO A 56 -44.73 -37.44 -38.87
N GLN A 57 -45.70 -36.80 -38.22
CA GLN A 57 -45.56 -35.43 -37.69
C GLN A 57 -44.69 -35.42 -36.43
N MET A 58 -44.83 -36.43 -35.56
CA MET A 58 -43.98 -36.55 -34.37
C MET A 58 -42.52 -36.82 -34.76
N LYS A 59 -42.30 -37.63 -35.79
CA LYS A 59 -40.97 -37.95 -36.32
C LYS A 59 -40.28 -36.70 -36.90
N GLU A 60 -41.02 -35.84 -37.59
CA GLU A 60 -40.51 -34.57 -38.13
C GLU A 60 -40.13 -33.58 -37.01
N VAL A 61 -40.97 -33.43 -35.99
CA VAL A 61 -40.67 -32.57 -34.82
C VAL A 61 -39.44 -33.08 -34.06
N MET A 62 -39.34 -34.40 -33.86
CA MET A 62 -38.20 -35.02 -33.18
C MET A 62 -36.89 -34.85 -33.98
N ASP A 63 -36.94 -35.01 -35.31
CA ASP A 63 -35.77 -34.80 -36.18
C ASP A 63 -35.31 -33.33 -36.18
N ASN A 64 -36.26 -32.39 -36.20
CA ASN A 64 -35.94 -30.96 -36.15
C ASN A 64 -35.36 -30.54 -34.79
N PHE A 65 -35.89 -31.09 -33.69
CA PHE A 65 -35.33 -30.91 -32.34
C PHE A 65 -33.93 -31.50 -32.23
N ASN A 66 -33.70 -32.69 -32.79
CA ASN A 66 -32.38 -33.32 -32.83
C ASN A 66 -31.36 -32.49 -33.62
N LYS A 67 -31.72 -31.98 -34.81
CA LYS A 67 -30.87 -31.10 -35.61
C LYS A 67 -30.47 -29.83 -34.85
N GLN A 68 -31.43 -29.15 -34.23
CA GLN A 68 -31.16 -27.95 -33.42
C GLN A 68 -30.30 -28.25 -32.18
N THR A 69 -30.51 -29.42 -31.57
CA THR A 69 -29.76 -29.83 -30.38
C THR A 69 -28.34 -30.22 -30.75
N GLN A 70 -28.13 -30.91 -31.87
CA GLN A 70 -26.82 -31.24 -32.42
C GLN A 70 -26.01 -29.98 -32.77
N GLN A 71 -26.64 -28.97 -33.36
CA GLN A 71 -25.97 -27.70 -33.67
C GLN A 71 -25.50 -26.97 -32.40
N ARG A 72 -26.34 -26.93 -31.35
CA ARG A 72 -25.97 -26.33 -30.06
C ARG A 72 -24.83 -27.08 -29.36
N PHE A 73 -24.75 -28.40 -29.52
CA PHE A 73 -23.62 -29.17 -28.99
C PHE A 73 -22.32 -28.83 -29.72
N HIS A 74 -22.33 -28.73 -31.05
CA HIS A 74 -21.16 -28.28 -31.81
C HIS A 74 -20.71 -26.86 -31.40
N GLU A 75 -21.63 -25.91 -31.28
CA GLU A 75 -21.31 -24.54 -30.83
C GLU A 75 -20.82 -24.47 -29.37
N TYR A 76 -21.26 -25.39 -28.52
CA TYR A 76 -20.76 -25.49 -27.15
C TYR A 76 -19.33 -26.08 -27.12
N ASP A 77 -19.07 -27.13 -27.89
CA ASP A 77 -17.76 -27.77 -27.97
C ASP A 77 -16.70 -26.84 -28.58
N GLU A 78 -17.04 -26.08 -29.62
CA GLU A 78 -16.14 -25.08 -30.21
C GLU A 78 -15.76 -23.99 -29.20
N ARG A 79 -16.75 -23.44 -28.47
CA ARG A 79 -16.49 -22.45 -27.41
C ARG A 79 -15.65 -23.04 -26.28
N MET A 80 -15.88 -24.29 -25.91
CA MET A 80 -15.08 -24.99 -24.90
C MET A 80 -13.64 -25.15 -25.35
N ILE A 81 -13.39 -25.53 -26.60
CA ILE A 81 -12.05 -25.66 -27.18
C ILE A 81 -11.34 -24.30 -27.21
N GLU A 82 -12.02 -23.24 -27.65
CA GLU A 82 -11.46 -21.89 -27.70
C GLU A 82 -11.06 -21.38 -26.30
N LYS A 83 -11.93 -21.55 -25.31
CA LYS A 83 -11.65 -21.15 -23.91
C LYS A 83 -10.49 -21.95 -23.33
N ARG A 84 -10.38 -23.24 -23.66
CA ARG A 84 -9.25 -24.08 -23.23
C ARG A 84 -7.93 -23.63 -23.84
N LYS A 85 -7.93 -23.20 -25.10
CA LYS A 85 -6.76 -22.62 -25.78
C LYS A 85 -6.33 -21.30 -25.13
N GLN A 86 -7.28 -20.39 -24.87
CA GLN A 86 -7.01 -19.11 -24.20
C GLN A 86 -6.41 -19.31 -22.80
N CYS A 87 -6.95 -20.23 -21.99
CA CYS A 87 -6.38 -20.53 -20.68
C CYS A 87 -4.97 -21.12 -20.77
N LYS A 88 -4.70 -21.99 -21.75
CA LYS A 88 -3.36 -22.59 -21.94
C LYS A 88 -2.32 -21.53 -22.32
N GLU A 89 -2.64 -20.65 -23.27
CA GLU A 89 -1.77 -19.54 -23.67
C GLU A 89 -1.52 -18.55 -22.52
N HIS A 90 -2.53 -18.29 -21.68
CA HIS A 90 -2.39 -17.43 -20.52
C HIS A 90 -1.45 -18.07 -19.47
N CYS A 91 -1.64 -19.35 -19.14
CA CYS A 91 -0.77 -20.08 -18.22
C CYS A 91 0.68 -20.15 -18.73
N ASP A 92 0.90 -20.46 -20.00
CA ASP A 92 2.25 -20.52 -20.59
C ASP A 92 2.96 -19.16 -20.50
N LYS A 93 2.22 -18.06 -20.72
CA LYS A 93 2.72 -16.69 -20.57
C LYS A 93 3.08 -16.33 -19.13
N GLU A 94 2.29 -16.78 -18.14
CA GLU A 94 2.60 -16.56 -16.73
C GLU A 94 3.79 -17.40 -16.27
N ILE A 95 3.90 -18.65 -16.71
CA ILE A 95 5.04 -19.52 -16.43
C ILE A 95 6.33 -18.92 -17.01
N GLN A 96 6.30 -18.43 -18.25
CA GLN A 96 7.44 -17.72 -18.87
C GLN A 96 7.89 -16.50 -18.05
N LYS A 97 6.93 -15.71 -17.53
CA LYS A 97 7.23 -14.58 -16.64
C LYS A 97 7.87 -15.03 -15.32
N ILE A 98 7.38 -16.11 -14.71
CA ILE A 98 7.92 -16.65 -13.47
C ILE A 98 9.35 -17.16 -13.67
N ILE A 99 9.62 -17.89 -14.75
CA ILE A 99 10.97 -18.37 -15.09
C ILE A 99 11.93 -17.21 -15.32
N LEU A 100 11.50 -16.16 -16.04
CA LEU A 100 12.34 -14.99 -16.30
C LEU A 100 12.63 -14.20 -15.02
N LYS A 101 11.66 -14.11 -14.10
CA LYS A 101 11.82 -13.49 -12.78
C LYS A 101 12.80 -14.28 -11.91
N ASP A 102 12.66 -15.60 -11.83
CA ASP A 102 13.57 -16.48 -11.07
C ASP A 102 15.01 -16.40 -11.61
N LYS A 103 15.18 -16.27 -12.93
CA LYS A 103 16.51 -16.09 -13.56
C LYS A 103 17.17 -14.75 -13.16
N LEU A 104 16.40 -13.66 -13.10
CA LEU A 104 16.91 -12.36 -12.65
C LEU A 104 17.24 -12.35 -11.15
N GLU A 105 16.39 -12.94 -10.32
CA GLU A 105 16.63 -13.08 -8.87
C GLU A 105 17.90 -13.90 -8.60
N LYS A 106 18.12 -15.01 -9.32
CA LYS A 106 19.37 -15.78 -9.23
C LYS A 106 20.61 -15.00 -9.66
N GLN A 107 20.51 -14.19 -10.72
CA GLN A 107 21.63 -13.33 -11.15
C GLN A 107 21.96 -12.24 -10.13
N MET A 108 20.95 -11.60 -9.54
CA MET A 108 21.16 -10.60 -8.48
C MET A 108 21.77 -11.23 -7.22
N ALA A 109 21.29 -12.41 -6.80
CA ALA A 109 21.85 -13.12 -5.66
C ALA A 109 23.34 -13.47 -5.87
N GLN A 110 23.72 -13.93 -7.06
CA GLN A 110 25.12 -14.19 -7.41
C GLN A 110 26.00 -12.93 -7.41
N GLN A 111 25.48 -11.79 -7.89
CA GLN A 111 26.23 -10.53 -7.83
C GLN A 111 26.42 -10.04 -6.40
N LEU A 112 25.40 -10.16 -5.55
CA LEU A 112 25.48 -9.80 -4.15
C LEU A 112 26.52 -10.66 -3.40
N THR A 113 26.53 -11.98 -3.59
CA THR A 113 27.52 -12.86 -2.95
C THR A 113 28.94 -12.62 -3.48
N THR A 114 29.09 -12.25 -4.76
CA THR A 114 30.38 -11.86 -5.34
C THR A 114 30.88 -10.50 -4.83
N LEU A 115 29.98 -9.57 -4.50
CA LEU A 115 30.33 -8.31 -3.83
C LEU A 115 30.72 -8.54 -2.37
N GLU A 116 29.99 -9.41 -1.67
CA GLU A 116 30.21 -9.71 -0.26
C GLU A 116 31.55 -10.42 -0.04
N THR A 117 31.93 -11.34 -0.94
CA THR A 117 33.27 -11.99 -0.93
C THR A 117 34.44 -11.06 -1.25
N LYS A 118 34.20 -9.86 -1.81
CA LYS A 118 35.23 -8.83 -1.98
C LYS A 118 35.44 -7.97 -0.73
N ILE A 119 34.61 -8.13 0.30
CA ILE A 119 34.75 -7.49 1.60
C ILE A 119 35.26 -8.59 2.55
N ASN A 120 36.57 -8.65 2.78
CA ASN A 120 37.14 -9.65 3.66
C ASN A 120 36.63 -9.45 5.09
N THR A 121 36.33 -10.55 5.78
CA THR A 121 35.98 -10.60 7.23
C THR A 121 37.08 -10.08 8.16
N HIS A 122 38.22 -9.64 7.62
CA HIS A 122 39.29 -8.97 8.35
C HIS A 122 39.18 -7.44 8.36
N ASP A 123 38.26 -6.85 7.58
CA ASP A 123 38.07 -5.39 7.50
C ASP A 123 36.94 -4.87 8.42
N ILE A 124 36.26 -5.75 9.15
CA ILE A 124 35.22 -5.41 10.13
C ILE A 124 35.73 -5.75 11.54
N PRO A 125 35.94 -4.78 12.44
CA PRO A 125 36.41 -5.06 13.80
C PRO A 125 35.35 -5.88 14.56
N THR A 126 35.77 -7.05 15.03
CA THR A 126 34.97 -8.06 15.71
C THR A 126 34.46 -7.54 17.06
N CYS A 127 33.24 -7.01 17.08
CA CYS A 127 32.49 -6.73 18.29
C CYS A 127 31.93 -8.06 18.84
N ILE A 128 32.44 -8.46 20.00
CA ILE A 128 32.02 -9.64 20.77
C ILE A 128 30.59 -9.39 21.29
N CYS A 129 29.60 -10.06 20.70
CA CYS A 129 28.27 -10.25 21.28
C CYS A 129 27.79 -11.68 20.96
N GLU A 130 28.55 -12.66 21.42
CA GLU A 130 28.16 -14.06 21.38
C GLU A 130 27.04 -14.33 22.43
N LYS A 131 25.99 -15.03 21.99
CA LYS A 131 24.93 -15.72 22.76
C LYS A 131 23.66 -15.00 23.24
N SER A 132 23.46 -13.68 23.15
CA SER A 132 22.20 -13.08 23.67
C SER A 132 21.02 -12.98 22.68
N ILE A 133 21.24 -12.92 21.36
CA ILE A 133 20.17 -12.58 20.40
C ILE A 133 19.46 -13.84 19.89
N ALA A 134 20.18 -14.95 19.67
CA ALA A 134 19.58 -16.20 19.21
C ALA A 134 18.59 -16.79 20.23
N ASP A 135 18.95 -16.84 21.52
CA ASP A 135 18.07 -17.41 22.57
C ASP A 135 16.81 -16.55 22.84
N LYS A 136 16.86 -15.24 22.55
CA LYS A 136 15.69 -14.35 22.65
C LYS A 136 14.79 -14.40 21.41
N VAL A 137 15.38 -14.55 20.21
CA VAL A 137 14.62 -14.68 18.96
C VAL A 137 13.90 -16.03 18.91
N GLU A 138 14.50 -17.11 19.42
CA GLU A 138 13.89 -18.45 19.41
C GLU A 138 12.71 -18.56 20.39
N LYS A 139 12.82 -17.98 21.60
CA LYS A 139 11.68 -17.88 22.55
C LYS A 139 10.57 -16.93 22.09
N GLY A 140 10.89 -15.90 21.30
CA GLY A 140 9.90 -15.01 20.68
C GLY A 140 9.15 -15.68 19.52
N CYS A 141 9.86 -16.45 18.69
CA CYS A 141 9.30 -17.11 17.51
C CYS A 141 8.40 -18.31 17.86
N LEU A 142 8.75 -19.09 18.90
CA LEU A 142 7.90 -20.18 19.41
C LEU A 142 6.61 -19.68 20.07
N ARG A 143 6.61 -18.47 20.67
CA ARG A 143 5.38 -17.85 21.18
C ARG A 143 4.46 -17.33 20.07
N CYS A 144 4.99 -16.93 18.92
CA CYS A 144 4.19 -16.57 17.75
C CYS A 144 3.72 -17.81 16.98
N GLY A 145 4.51 -18.89 16.90
CA GLY A 145 4.11 -20.16 16.26
C GLY A 145 3.05 -20.95 17.04
N GLY A 146 3.03 -20.85 18.37
CA GLY A 146 2.05 -21.53 19.23
C GLY A 146 0.62 -20.99 19.15
N VAL A 147 0.40 -19.83 18.53
CA VAL A 147 -0.95 -19.28 18.25
C VAL A 147 -1.49 -19.76 16.90
N PHE A 148 -0.64 -20.33 16.03
CA PHE A 148 -1.03 -20.85 14.70
C PHE A 148 -1.44 -22.33 14.69
N GLY A 149 -1.56 -22.96 15.86
CA GLY A 149 -2.06 -24.34 16.00
C GLY A 149 -3.59 -24.50 15.96
N GLY A 150 -4.37 -23.44 15.71
CA GLY A 150 -5.82 -23.57 15.67
C GLY A 150 -6.56 -22.32 15.19
N GLY A 151 -6.89 -22.29 13.89
CA GLY A 151 -7.98 -21.47 13.35
C GLY A 151 -7.60 -20.12 12.74
N VAL A 152 -7.74 -20.04 11.42
CA VAL A 152 -7.91 -18.83 10.59
C VAL A 152 -6.70 -17.87 10.56
N ALA A 153 -5.89 -18.02 9.51
CA ALA A 153 -4.79 -17.11 9.19
C ALA A 153 -5.28 -15.71 8.79
N PRO A 154 -4.84 -14.63 9.48
CA PRO A 154 -4.95 -13.25 9.02
C PRO A 154 -3.57 -12.72 8.56
N SER A 155 -2.75 -13.54 7.90
CA SER A 155 -1.36 -13.18 7.55
C SER A 155 -1.15 -12.62 6.14
N VAL A 156 -2.21 -12.49 5.32
CA VAL A 156 -2.08 -11.90 3.97
C VAL A 156 -2.19 -10.37 3.99
N GLY A 157 -2.76 -9.77 5.05
CA GLY A 157 -2.90 -8.31 5.19
C GLY A 157 -1.69 -7.60 5.81
N LEU A 158 -0.85 -8.30 6.58
CA LEU A 158 0.25 -7.69 7.36
C LEU A 158 1.54 -7.45 6.57
N ILE A 159 1.78 -8.20 5.50
CA ILE A 159 3.03 -8.10 4.72
C ILE A 159 3.01 -6.86 3.81
N GLY A 160 1.84 -6.52 3.25
CA GLY A 160 1.69 -5.35 2.38
C GLY A 160 1.82 -4.01 3.12
N THR A 161 1.26 -3.90 4.33
CA THR A 161 1.33 -2.68 5.14
C THR A 161 2.76 -2.40 5.60
N PHE A 162 3.52 -3.43 5.96
CA PHE A 162 4.91 -3.28 6.41
C PHE A 162 5.84 -2.73 5.31
N ALA A 163 5.67 -3.17 4.06
CA ALA A 163 6.45 -2.67 2.94
C ALA A 163 6.14 -1.19 2.61
N VAL A 164 4.86 -0.80 2.66
CA VAL A 164 4.44 0.60 2.45
C VAL A 164 4.94 1.50 3.57
N ASP A 165 4.90 1.04 4.82
CA ASP A 165 5.38 1.81 5.97
C ASP A 165 6.91 2.02 5.90
N GLN A 166 7.68 1.01 5.51
CA GLN A 166 9.12 1.15 5.31
C GLN A 166 9.46 2.14 4.18
N LEU A 167 8.80 2.02 3.03
CA LEU A 167 8.99 2.94 1.91
C LEU A 167 8.64 4.38 2.30
N THR A 168 7.53 4.57 3.01
CA THR A 168 7.07 5.88 3.46
C THR A 168 8.05 6.49 4.47
N ASN A 169 8.61 5.68 5.37
CA ASN A 169 9.62 6.15 6.31
C ASN A 169 10.93 6.54 5.62
N ALA A 170 11.38 5.75 4.62
CA ALA A 170 12.54 6.09 3.81
C ALA A 170 12.34 7.40 3.03
N ALA A 171 11.18 7.58 2.40
CA ALA A 171 10.85 8.80 1.67
C ALA A 171 10.80 10.03 2.60
N ARG A 172 10.26 9.88 3.82
CA ARG A 172 10.28 10.94 4.84
C ARG A 172 11.70 11.30 5.28
N ALA A 173 12.57 10.30 5.45
CA ALA A 173 13.96 10.54 5.81
C ALA A 173 14.69 11.35 4.72
N ALA A 174 14.54 10.95 3.46
CA ALA A 174 15.10 11.68 2.31
C ALA A 174 14.56 13.12 2.20
N ALA A 175 13.25 13.32 2.43
CA ALA A 175 12.64 14.64 2.45
C ALA A 175 13.21 15.55 3.56
N ILE A 176 13.50 15.00 4.74
CA ILE A 176 14.11 15.75 5.84
C ILE A 176 15.56 16.11 5.49
N GLU A 177 16.33 15.18 4.94
CA GLU A 177 17.71 15.42 4.53
C GLU A 177 17.80 16.53 3.47
N LEU A 178 16.95 16.47 2.44
CA LEU A 178 16.86 17.51 1.41
C LEU A 178 16.49 18.88 2.01
N ALA A 179 15.52 18.91 2.93
CA ALA A 179 15.13 20.14 3.60
C ALA A 179 16.27 20.74 4.44
N THR A 180 17.08 19.90 5.11
CA THR A 180 18.25 20.37 5.85
C THR A 180 19.34 20.90 4.95
N GLN A 181 19.62 20.26 3.80
CA GLN A 181 20.60 20.75 2.83
C GLN A 181 20.19 22.10 2.24
N GLU A 182 18.95 22.25 1.80
CA GLU A 182 18.45 23.53 1.27
C GLU A 182 18.45 24.63 2.35
N GLY A 183 18.09 24.28 3.59
CA GLY A 183 18.22 25.18 4.73
C GLY A 183 19.65 25.66 4.95
N MET A 184 20.63 24.76 4.96
CA MET A 184 22.05 25.11 5.14
C MET A 184 22.55 26.03 4.03
N LYS A 185 22.22 25.76 2.76
CA LYS A 185 22.59 26.63 1.63
C LYS A 185 22.09 28.06 1.82
N VAL A 186 20.83 28.23 2.22
CA VAL A 186 20.25 29.56 2.48
C VAL A 186 20.91 30.22 3.70
N GLY A 187 21.19 29.46 4.76
CA GLY A 187 21.90 29.96 5.93
C GLY A 187 23.31 30.47 5.62
N VAL A 188 24.08 29.71 4.84
CA VAL A 188 25.41 30.12 4.35
C VAL A 188 25.31 31.40 3.52
N GLN A 189 24.35 31.48 2.60
CA GLN A 189 24.16 32.66 1.75
C GLN A 189 23.79 33.91 2.57
N ALA A 190 22.96 33.76 3.61
CA ALA A 190 22.61 34.86 4.51
C ALA A 190 23.84 35.40 5.26
N VAL A 191 24.70 34.52 5.75
CA VAL A 191 25.97 34.91 6.39
C VAL A 191 26.89 35.61 5.39
N ILE A 192 27.06 35.05 4.19
CA ILE A 192 27.89 35.64 3.12
C ILE A 192 27.41 37.06 2.79
N THR A 193 26.10 37.27 2.67
CA THR A 193 25.55 38.60 2.35
C THR A 193 25.91 39.63 3.41
N LYS A 194 25.79 39.26 4.71
CA LYS A 194 26.14 40.15 5.83
C LYS A 194 27.63 40.46 5.89
N ILE A 195 28.47 39.49 5.56
CA ILE A 195 29.93 39.66 5.49
C ILE A 195 30.28 40.58 4.31
N ASP A 196 29.72 40.31 3.13
CA ASP A 196 29.96 41.12 1.93
C ASP A 196 29.55 42.57 2.15
N ASP A 197 28.37 42.83 2.73
CA ASP A 197 27.89 44.18 3.02
C ASP A 197 28.85 44.95 3.94
N PHE A 198 29.36 44.29 4.99
CA PHE A 198 30.24 44.94 5.96
C PHE A 198 31.67 45.13 5.44
N PHE A 199 32.22 44.12 4.77
CA PHE A 199 33.59 44.15 4.27
C PHE A 199 33.71 44.67 2.83
N ARG A 200 32.61 45.08 2.19
CA ARG A 200 32.54 45.49 0.78
C ARG A 200 33.64 46.44 0.34
N VAL A 201 33.90 47.45 1.17
CA VAL A 201 34.89 48.50 0.91
C VAL A 201 36.31 48.03 1.21
N MET A 202 36.46 47.12 2.16
CA MET A 202 37.75 46.69 2.71
C MET A 202 38.34 45.47 1.99
N LEU A 203 37.50 44.55 1.55
CA LEU A 203 37.81 43.26 0.95
C LEU A 203 37.08 43.10 -0.39
N SER A 204 37.19 44.13 -1.24
CA SER A 204 36.59 44.12 -2.58
C SER A 204 37.22 43.06 -3.48
N GLY A 205 36.40 42.37 -4.27
CA GLY A 205 36.84 41.31 -5.18
C GLY A 205 36.99 39.92 -4.56
N VAL A 206 36.69 39.75 -3.27
CA VAL A 206 36.68 38.44 -2.62
C VAL A 206 35.45 37.63 -3.05
N LYS A 207 35.68 36.36 -3.42
CA LYS A 207 34.63 35.37 -3.62
C LYS A 207 34.35 34.63 -2.31
N TRP A 208 33.44 35.16 -1.51
CA TRP A 208 33.13 34.66 -0.16
C TRP A 208 32.71 33.20 -0.09
N GLN A 209 32.11 32.66 -1.16
CA GLN A 209 31.70 31.24 -1.26
C GLN A 209 32.88 30.26 -1.14
N ASN A 210 34.11 30.71 -1.42
CA ASN A 210 35.31 29.88 -1.29
C ASN A 210 35.79 29.76 0.16
N PHE A 211 35.36 30.67 1.03
CA PHE A 211 35.85 30.79 2.41
C PHE A 211 34.78 30.49 3.45
N ILE A 212 33.50 30.70 3.12
CA ILE A 212 32.37 30.42 4.00
C ILE A 212 31.55 29.29 3.38
N THR A 213 31.41 28.20 4.12
CA THR A 213 30.76 26.95 3.71
C THR A 213 29.83 26.43 4.80
N GLU A 214 29.13 25.33 4.52
CA GLU A 214 28.23 24.67 5.46
C GLU A 214 28.92 24.22 6.77
N SER A 215 30.24 23.99 6.75
CA SER A 215 30.98 23.53 7.92
C SER A 215 31.37 24.66 8.89
N ASN A 216 31.46 25.90 8.41
CA ASN A 216 32.04 27.01 9.19
C ASN A 216 31.09 28.21 9.42
N TYR A 217 29.98 28.32 8.70
CA TYR A 217 29.02 29.42 8.85
C TYR A 217 28.28 29.43 10.20
N SER A 218 28.27 28.30 10.91
CA SER A 218 27.48 28.09 12.14
C SER A 218 28.17 28.56 13.43
N THR A 219 29.42 29.01 13.33
CA THR A 219 30.24 29.48 14.46
C THR A 219 30.94 30.78 14.11
N ALA A 220 31.03 31.69 15.08
CA ALA A 220 31.71 32.96 14.89
C ALA A 220 33.21 32.75 14.57
N SER A 221 33.84 31.75 15.19
CA SER A 221 35.25 31.41 14.93
C SER A 221 35.47 30.91 13.51
N GLY A 222 34.56 30.06 12.99
CA GLY A 222 34.63 29.58 11.61
C GLY A 222 34.49 30.73 10.61
N ILE A 223 33.59 31.68 10.86
CA ILE A 223 33.47 32.90 10.06
C ILE A 223 34.75 33.74 10.14
N PHE A 224 35.31 33.92 11.33
CA PHE A 224 36.55 34.68 11.53
C PHE A 224 37.73 34.08 10.74
N GLU A 225 37.89 32.76 10.77
CA GLU A 225 38.91 32.08 9.97
C GLU A 225 38.67 32.26 8.46
N GLY A 226 37.42 32.17 8.01
CA GLY A 226 37.06 32.44 6.62
C GLY A 226 37.43 33.87 6.19
N VAL A 227 37.14 34.87 7.02
CA VAL A 227 37.49 36.28 6.76
C VAL A 227 39.00 36.50 6.76
N LYS A 228 39.74 35.86 7.67
CA LYS A 228 41.21 35.89 7.70
C LYS A 228 41.80 35.30 6.42
N ASN A 229 41.30 34.16 5.97
CA ASN A 229 41.77 33.50 4.75
C ASN A 229 41.45 34.33 3.50
N ALA A 230 40.25 34.93 3.45
CA ALA A 230 39.85 35.85 2.39
C ALA A 230 40.76 37.08 2.32
N ALA A 231 41.06 37.72 3.46
CA ALA A 231 41.98 38.84 3.52
C ALA A 231 43.38 38.46 3.02
N THR A 232 43.87 37.28 3.43
CA THR A 232 45.18 36.77 3.00
C THR A 232 45.23 36.55 1.48
N SER A 233 44.14 36.09 0.87
CA SER A 233 44.08 35.86 -0.58
C SER A 233 44.23 37.12 -1.43
N ILE A 234 43.90 38.29 -0.87
CA ILE A 234 44.05 39.60 -1.53
C ILE A 234 45.29 40.37 -1.04
N GLY A 235 46.19 39.69 -0.31
CA GLY A 235 47.45 40.27 0.19
C GLY A 235 47.30 41.15 1.43
N LYS A 236 46.15 41.11 2.12
CA LYS A 236 45.92 41.83 3.39
C LYS A 236 46.14 40.90 4.58
N SER A 237 46.73 41.42 5.65
CA SER A 237 46.88 40.70 6.92
C SER A 237 46.16 41.41 8.05
N TYR A 238 45.57 40.64 8.97
CA TYR A 238 44.96 41.16 10.19
C TYR A 238 45.95 41.25 11.37
N SER A 239 47.10 40.55 11.29
CA SER A 239 48.07 40.44 12.39
C SER A 239 49.51 40.44 11.86
N GLY A 240 50.43 40.92 12.70
CA GLY A 240 51.86 41.07 12.38
C GLY A 240 52.27 42.48 11.94
N PRO A 241 53.56 42.68 11.64
CA PRO A 241 54.14 44.00 11.35
C PRO A 241 53.59 44.67 10.07
N ASN A 242 52.97 43.89 9.17
CA ASN A 242 52.36 44.37 7.93
C ASN A 242 50.82 44.29 7.96
N SER A 243 50.21 44.42 9.14
CA SER A 243 48.75 44.35 9.29
C SER A 243 48.05 45.58 8.71
N ASP A 244 46.90 45.40 8.06
CA ASP A 244 46.03 46.48 7.61
C ASP A 244 45.31 47.05 8.86
N PRO A 245 45.59 48.31 9.26
CA PRO A 245 45.08 48.87 10.51
C PRO A 245 43.56 48.97 10.53
N VAL A 246 42.92 49.13 9.36
CA VAL A 246 41.47 49.22 9.24
C VAL A 246 40.86 47.83 9.45
N LEU A 247 41.45 46.78 8.87
CA LEU A 247 41.03 45.39 9.07
C LEU A 247 41.22 44.92 10.52
N SER A 248 42.37 45.24 11.14
CA SER A 248 42.63 44.90 12.54
C SER A 248 41.66 45.60 13.48
N SER A 249 41.31 46.86 13.23
CA SER A 249 40.31 47.58 14.01
C SER A 249 38.91 46.99 13.86
N ALA A 250 38.49 46.63 12.65
CA ALA A 250 37.19 46.03 12.37
C ALA A 250 37.05 44.64 13.01
N LEU A 251 38.14 43.88 13.08
CA LEU A 251 38.16 42.55 13.70
C LEU A 251 38.41 42.56 15.21
N SER A 252 38.63 43.71 15.85
CA SER A 252 38.88 43.78 17.30
C SER A 252 37.74 43.20 18.15
N ASN A 253 36.49 43.38 17.72
CA ASN A 253 35.27 42.87 18.37
C ASN A 253 34.56 41.80 17.52
N TRP A 254 35.33 41.02 16.75
CA TRP A 254 34.80 40.07 15.76
C TRP A 254 33.75 39.11 16.34
N LYS A 255 33.92 38.69 17.59
CA LYS A 255 33.05 37.68 18.23
C LYS A 255 31.59 38.14 18.30
N THR A 256 31.36 39.33 18.86
CA THR A 256 30.00 39.87 19.06
C THR A 256 29.28 40.11 17.73
N PHE A 257 30.02 40.60 16.75
CA PHE A 257 29.49 40.88 15.43
C PHE A 257 29.21 39.60 14.63
N PHE A 258 30.15 38.65 14.58
CA PHE A 258 29.92 37.38 13.89
C PHE A 258 28.87 36.51 14.57
N ASP A 259 28.68 36.60 15.89
CA ASP A 259 27.56 35.93 16.57
C ASP A 259 26.20 36.42 16.03
N THR A 260 26.09 37.72 15.69
CA THR A 260 24.87 38.27 15.05
C THR A 260 24.66 37.64 13.67
N TYR A 261 25.74 37.38 12.94
CA TYR A 261 25.69 36.82 11.59
C TYR A 261 25.36 35.33 11.62
N VAL A 262 25.97 34.59 12.53
CA VAL A 262 25.64 33.20 12.83
C VAL A 262 24.16 33.07 13.17
N THR A 263 23.63 33.99 14.00
CA THR A 263 22.22 34.00 14.37
C THR A 263 21.33 34.19 13.15
N ALA A 264 21.61 35.21 12.33
CA ALA A 264 20.88 35.44 11.08
C ALA A 264 20.95 34.24 10.12
N GLY A 265 22.11 33.60 10.00
CA GLY A 265 22.31 32.39 9.19
C GLY A 265 21.51 31.20 9.71
N LYS A 266 21.52 30.97 11.03
CA LYS A 266 20.74 29.91 11.69
C LYS A 266 19.24 30.14 11.54
N ASP A 267 18.78 31.37 11.70
CA ASP A 267 17.37 31.73 11.55
C ASP A 267 16.90 31.52 10.10
N ALA A 268 17.69 31.96 9.12
CA ALA A 268 17.40 31.75 7.70
C ALA A 268 17.40 30.25 7.33
N ALA A 269 18.35 29.49 7.86
CA ALA A 269 18.42 28.05 7.67
C ALA A 269 17.22 27.33 8.29
N ALA A 270 16.85 27.69 9.52
CA ALA A 270 15.72 27.09 10.23
C ALA A 270 14.38 27.40 9.55
N ALA A 271 14.17 28.65 9.12
CA ALA A 271 12.97 29.07 8.40
C ALA A 271 12.80 28.30 7.09
N THR A 272 13.88 28.22 6.29
CA THR A 272 13.88 27.50 5.02
C THR A 272 13.68 26.00 5.23
N THR A 273 14.43 25.38 6.15
CA THR A 273 14.29 23.96 6.50
C THR A 273 12.85 23.64 6.88
N LYS A 274 12.21 24.47 7.71
CA LYS A 274 10.82 24.28 8.11
C LYS A 274 9.88 24.32 6.90
N SER A 275 10.01 25.31 6.02
CA SER A 275 9.16 25.45 4.84
C SER A 275 9.31 24.28 3.86
N VAL A 276 10.55 23.91 3.51
CA VAL A 276 10.84 22.82 2.58
C VAL A 276 10.38 21.49 3.17
N LYS A 277 10.66 21.24 4.46
CA LYS A 277 10.20 20.05 5.16
C LYS A 277 8.68 19.90 5.12
N THR A 278 7.93 20.99 5.33
CA THR A 278 6.46 20.93 5.25
C THR A 278 5.96 20.58 3.85
N VAL A 279 6.60 21.13 2.81
CA VAL A 279 6.23 20.87 1.41
C VAL A 279 6.54 19.42 1.03
N GLU A 280 7.76 18.95 1.29
CA GLU A 280 8.22 17.61 0.89
C GLU A 280 7.51 16.51 1.68
N LEU A 281 7.29 16.69 2.99
CA LEU A 281 6.46 15.75 3.75
C LEU A 281 5.01 15.73 3.27
N GLY A 282 4.49 16.88 2.80
CA GLY A 282 3.18 16.97 2.18
C GLY A 282 3.08 16.13 0.90
N LYS A 283 4.10 16.16 0.04
CA LYS A 283 4.19 15.31 -1.17
C LYS A 283 4.21 13.82 -0.82
N VAL A 284 5.06 13.42 0.13
CA VAL A 284 5.14 12.02 0.59
C VAL A 284 3.79 11.54 1.16
N ALA A 285 3.08 12.40 1.90
CA ALA A 285 1.75 12.08 2.42
C ALA A 285 0.71 11.94 1.29
N ALA A 286 0.74 12.83 0.29
CA ALA A 286 -0.16 12.78 -0.86
C ALA A 286 0.03 11.50 -1.69
N GLU A 287 1.27 11.07 -1.90
CA GLU A 287 1.59 9.85 -2.66
C GLU A 287 1.28 8.55 -1.89
N SER A 288 1.39 8.56 -0.56
CA SER A 288 1.10 7.38 0.27
C SER A 288 -0.40 7.16 0.52
N THR A 289 -1.21 8.23 0.55
CA THR A 289 -2.68 8.16 0.76
C THR A 289 -3.41 7.18 -0.17
N PRO A 290 -3.20 7.18 -1.50
CA PRO A 290 -3.88 6.24 -2.39
C PRO A 290 -3.49 4.77 -2.13
N LEU A 291 -2.26 4.51 -1.67
CA LEU A 291 -1.81 3.16 -1.33
C LEU A 291 -2.58 2.61 -0.11
N TYR A 292 -2.77 3.43 0.92
CA TYR A 292 -3.57 3.03 2.09
C TYR A 292 -5.05 2.80 1.74
N ASN A 293 -5.62 3.64 0.88
CA ASN A 293 -6.99 3.44 0.40
C ASN A 293 -7.12 2.13 -0.37
N ALA A 294 -6.19 1.83 -1.27
CA ALA A 294 -6.18 0.57 -2.03
C ALA A 294 -6.08 -0.67 -1.12
N ILE A 295 -5.22 -0.61 -0.09
CA ILE A 295 -5.10 -1.67 0.91
C ILE A 295 -6.41 -1.82 1.70
N GLY A 296 -7.02 -0.70 2.12
CA GLY A 296 -8.29 -0.69 2.84
C GLY A 296 -9.44 -1.34 2.04
N TYR A 297 -9.56 -1.02 0.75
CA TYR A 297 -10.56 -1.65 -0.13
C TYR A 297 -10.29 -3.14 -0.34
N SER A 298 -9.02 -3.54 -0.46
CA SER A 298 -8.65 -4.96 -0.58
C SER A 298 -9.04 -5.76 0.68
N VAL A 299 -8.75 -5.24 1.87
CA VAL A 299 -9.14 -5.86 3.15
C VAL A 299 -10.66 -5.92 3.30
N LEU A 300 -11.37 -4.85 2.97
CA LEU A 300 -12.84 -4.81 3.00
C LEU A 300 -13.44 -5.86 2.05
N ALA A 301 -12.90 -5.99 0.84
CA ALA A 301 -13.35 -6.99 -0.13
C ALA A 301 -13.16 -8.42 0.40
N ILE A 302 -12.00 -8.72 1.02
CA ILE A 302 -11.74 -10.02 1.64
C ILE A 302 -12.74 -10.31 2.76
N LEU A 303 -13.03 -9.33 3.62
CA LEU A 303 -14.01 -9.48 4.70
C LEU A 303 -15.41 -9.78 4.17
N ILE A 304 -15.85 -9.10 3.10
CA ILE A 304 -17.15 -9.35 2.45
C ILE A 304 -17.22 -10.78 1.91
N ILE A 305 -16.16 -11.26 1.22
CA ILE A 305 -16.10 -12.63 0.68
C ILE A 305 -16.20 -13.66 1.81
N VAL A 306 -15.45 -13.48 2.90
CA VAL A 306 -15.50 -14.37 4.07
C VAL A 306 -16.89 -14.40 4.70
N LEU A 307 -17.55 -13.23 4.81
CA LEU A 307 -18.92 -13.12 5.35
C LEU A 307 -19.93 -13.91 4.49
N ILE A 308 -19.85 -13.78 3.17
CA ILE A 308 -20.71 -14.52 2.23
C ILE A 308 -20.47 -16.04 2.39
N MET A 309 -19.21 -16.47 2.47
CA MET A 309 -18.85 -17.88 2.66
C MET A 309 -19.44 -18.45 3.97
N VAL A 310 -19.40 -17.68 5.06
CA VAL A 310 -20.00 -18.08 6.35
C VAL A 310 -21.52 -18.18 6.25
N ILE A 311 -22.19 -17.23 5.60
CA ILE A 311 -23.65 -17.26 5.41
C ILE A 311 -24.05 -18.50 4.60
N ILE A 312 -23.39 -18.75 3.47
CA ILE A 312 -23.64 -19.94 2.64
C ILE A 312 -23.40 -21.22 3.46
N TYR A 313 -22.29 -21.29 4.21
CA TYR A 313 -21.97 -22.42 5.06
C TYR A 313 -23.07 -22.68 6.11
N LEU A 314 -23.55 -21.63 6.80
CA LEU A 314 -24.62 -21.75 7.79
C LEU A 314 -25.93 -22.23 7.15
N VAL A 315 -26.30 -21.71 5.97
CA VAL A 315 -27.47 -22.17 5.22
C VAL A 315 -27.35 -23.65 4.84
N LEU A 316 -26.18 -24.07 4.32
CA LEU A 316 -25.93 -25.48 3.96
C LEU A 316 -25.97 -26.39 5.19
N CYS A 317 -25.36 -25.98 6.30
CA CYS A 317 -25.36 -26.73 7.55
C CYS A 317 -26.78 -26.86 8.12
N TYR A 318 -27.57 -25.79 8.07
CA TYR A 318 -28.98 -25.80 8.47
C TYR A 318 -29.81 -26.75 7.59
N ARG A 319 -29.63 -26.72 6.26
CA ARG A 319 -30.30 -27.64 5.34
C ARG A 319 -29.92 -29.10 5.61
N ARG A 320 -28.65 -29.40 5.90
CA ARG A 320 -28.20 -30.76 6.28
C ARG A 320 -28.88 -31.23 7.56
N LYS A 321 -28.90 -30.41 8.62
CA LYS A 321 -29.59 -30.74 9.88
C LYS A 321 -31.08 -30.99 9.67
N LYS A 322 -31.76 -30.18 8.85
CA LYS A 322 -33.18 -30.38 8.52
C LYS A 322 -33.42 -31.68 7.75
N LYS A 323 -32.54 -32.03 6.80
CA LYS A 323 -32.62 -33.30 6.05
C LYS A 323 -32.45 -34.51 6.97
N MET A 324 -31.52 -34.45 7.92
CA MET A 324 -31.30 -35.53 8.90
C MET A 324 -32.49 -35.72 9.84
N LYS A 325 -33.09 -34.62 10.34
CA LYS A 325 -34.31 -34.69 11.16
C LYS A 325 -35.48 -35.35 10.43
N LYS A 326 -35.69 -35.02 9.16
CA LYS A 326 -36.72 -35.67 8.32
C LYS A 326 -36.45 -37.16 8.15
N LYS A 327 -35.21 -37.57 7.84
CA LYS A 327 -34.85 -38.99 7.71
C LYS A 327 -35.14 -39.78 8.99
N LEU A 328 -34.86 -39.20 10.16
CA LEU A 328 -35.11 -39.84 11.45
C LEU A 328 -36.61 -40.07 11.72
N GLN A 329 -37.48 -39.16 11.23
CA GLN A 329 -38.93 -39.32 11.32
C GLN A 329 -39.45 -40.43 10.40
N TYR A 330 -38.92 -40.55 9.17
CA TYR A 330 -39.31 -41.63 8.25
C TYR A 330 -38.88 -43.01 8.74
N ILE A 331 -37.71 -43.14 9.36
CA ILE A 331 -37.24 -44.42 9.93
C ILE A 331 -38.19 -44.89 11.05
N LYS A 332 -38.60 -43.98 11.93
CA LYS A 332 -39.55 -44.31 13.02
C LYS A 332 -40.91 -44.81 12.53
N LEU A 333 -41.41 -44.26 11.42
CA LEU A 333 -42.69 -44.67 10.82
C LEU A 333 -42.64 -46.02 10.11
N LEU A 334 -41.44 -46.56 9.84
CA LEU A 334 -41.25 -47.87 9.17
C LEU A 334 -41.03 -49.01 10.16
N GLU A 335 -40.73 -48.71 11.43
CA GLU A 335 -40.56 -49.70 12.51
C GLU A 335 -41.86 -49.98 13.29
N GLU A 336 -42.90 -49.15 13.10
CA GLU A 336 -44.28 -49.42 13.55
C GLU A 336 -45.07 -50.19 12.48
#